data_AF-G4Q944-F1
#
_entry.id   AF-G4Q944-F1
#
_cell.length_a   1.000
_cell.length_b   1.000
_cell.length_c   1.000
_cell.angle_alpha   90.00
_cell.angle_beta   90.00
_cell.angle_gamma   90.00
#
_symmetry.space_group_name_H-M   'P 1'
#
loop_
_entity.id
_entity.type
_entity.pdbx_description
1 polymer ?
#
loop_
_entity_poly.entity_id
_entity_poly.type
_entity_poly.pdbx_seq_one_letter_code
_entity_poly.pdbx_strand_id
1 'polypeptide(L)' 'MAHKGNNLVGILSMPQAPSGDFQERCIVPSDEEQVVTADSGHAALSRVTVAAIPSNYGRISFNGYELKVE' A
#
# COMPACT_ATOMS: atom_id res chain seq x y z
N MET A 1 14.24 -33.04 53.41
CA MET A 1 14.45 -33.42 52.00
C MET A 1 13.84 -32.30 51.16
N ALA A 2 14.66 -31.40 50.61
CA ALA A 2 14.18 -30.23 49.87
C ALA A 2 14.07 -30.58 48.39
N HIS A 3 12.86 -30.70 47.87
CA HIS A 3 12.65 -30.81 46.42
C HIS A 3 12.90 -29.44 45.80
N LYS A 4 14.06 -29.28 45.17
CA LYS A 4 14.42 -28.11 44.37
C LYS A 4 13.44 -28.02 43.19
N GLY A 5 12.51 -27.08 43.25
CA GLY A 5 11.58 -26.81 42.15
C GLY A 5 12.38 -26.35 40.93
N ASN A 6 12.37 -27.14 39.87
CA ASN A 6 12.97 -26.75 38.61
C ASN A 6 12.00 -25.78 37.91
N ASN A 7 12.22 -24.47 38.10
CA ASN A 7 11.49 -23.46 37.32
C ASN A 7 11.96 -23.53 35.87
N LEU A 8 11.03 -23.69 34.95
CA LEU A 8 11.31 -23.61 33.52
C LEU A 8 11.68 -22.16 33.19
N VAL A 9 12.93 -21.91 32.77
CA VAL A 9 13.40 -20.61 32.32
C VAL A 9 13.66 -20.71 30.82
N GLY A 10 12.94 -19.92 30.03
CA GLY A 10 13.07 -19.90 28.58
C GLY A 10 12.54 -18.60 28.00
N ILE A 11 13.12 -18.17 26.89
CA ILE A 11 12.63 -17.02 26.13
C ILE A 11 11.57 -17.54 25.17
N LEU A 12 10.32 -17.15 25.41
CA LEU A 12 9.21 -17.38 24.47
C LEU A 12 9.17 -16.21 23.49
N SER A 13 9.77 -16.39 22.32
CA SER A 13 9.63 -15.42 21.22
C SER A 13 8.28 -15.62 20.55
N MET A 14 7.30 -14.78 20.87
CA MET A 14 6.10 -14.66 20.04
C MET A 14 6.43 -13.83 18.80
N PRO A 15 6.04 -14.26 17.59
CA PRO A 15 6.09 -13.36 16.43
C PRO A 15 5.17 -12.19 16.75
N GLN A 16 5.77 -11.03 17.06
CA GLN A 16 4.99 -9.80 17.14
C GLN A 16 4.40 -9.61 15.74
N ALA A 17 3.07 -9.47 15.67
CA ALA A 17 2.46 -8.89 14.48
C ALA A 17 3.24 -7.60 14.16
N PRO A 18 3.59 -7.34 12.89
CA PRO A 18 4.31 -6.13 12.54
C PRO A 18 3.65 -4.96 13.26
N SER A 19 4.46 -4.15 13.95
CA SER A 19 4.01 -2.93 14.62
C SER A 19 3.06 -2.20 13.68
N GLY A 20 2.04 -1.52 14.23
CA GLY A 20 0.97 -0.85 13.48
C GLY A 20 1.42 0.28 12.55
N ASP A 21 2.60 0.18 11.96
CA ASP A 21 3.10 0.91 10.81
C ASP A 21 2.26 0.53 9.59
N PHE A 22 1.08 1.14 9.51
CA PHE A 22 0.28 1.12 8.30
C PHE A 22 0.82 2.13 7.30
N GLN A 23 0.87 1.73 6.03
CA GLN A 23 1.39 2.56 4.96
C GLN A 23 0.29 3.35 4.26
N GLU A 24 0.59 4.63 3.97
CA GLU A 24 -0.17 5.41 3.01
C GLU A 24 0.51 5.38 1.64
N ARG A 25 -0.28 5.23 0.57
CA ARG A 25 0.20 5.23 -0.82
C ARG A 25 -0.57 6.25 -1.65
N CYS A 26 0.14 6.96 -2.52
CA CYS A 26 -0.44 7.77 -3.58
C CYS A 26 -0.16 7.10 -4.92
N ILE A 27 -1.19 6.88 -5.74
CA ILE A 27 -1.07 6.25 -7.06
C ILE A 27 -1.67 7.17 -8.13
N VAL A 28 -0.99 7.25 -9.27
CA VAL A 28 -1.50 7.96 -10.45
C VAL A 28 -2.29 6.97 -11.30
N PRO A 29 -3.49 7.31 -11.78
CA PRO A 29 -4.26 6.45 -12.68
C PRO A 29 -3.45 6.01 -13.90
N SER A 30 -3.59 4.74 -14.26
CA SER A 30 -3.00 4.14 -15.46
C SER A 30 -4.08 3.53 -16.36
N ASP A 31 -3.76 3.31 -17.63
CA ASP A 31 -4.56 2.51 -18.56
C ASP A 31 -4.41 1.00 -18.33
N GLU A 32 -3.39 0.60 -17.58
CA GLU A 32 -3.13 -0.79 -17.16
C GLU A 32 -3.55 -1.06 -15.69
N GLU A 33 -3.68 -2.34 -15.32
CA GLU A 33 -3.99 -2.77 -13.96
C GLU A 33 -2.87 -2.37 -12.97
N GLN A 34 -3.25 -1.80 -11.83
CA GLN A 34 -2.32 -1.37 -10.78
C GLN A 34 -2.55 -2.16 -9.49
N VAL A 35 -1.62 -3.04 -9.15
CA VAL A 35 -1.64 -3.78 -7.89
C VAL A 35 -0.93 -2.97 -6.81
N VAL A 36 -1.65 -2.57 -5.77
CA VAL A 36 -1.09 -1.81 -4.64
C VAL A 36 -0.92 -2.74 -3.44
N THR A 37 0.34 -3.03 -3.10
CA THR A 37 0.70 -3.85 -1.93
C THR A 37 1.51 -3.02 -0.95
N ALA A 38 1.31 -3.25 0.36
CA ALA A 38 2.13 -2.64 1.39
C ALA A 38 3.60 -3.05 1.22
N ASP A 39 4.51 -2.11 1.47
CA ASP A 39 5.94 -2.38 1.42
C ASP A 39 6.37 -3.32 2.56
N SER A 40 7.49 -4.01 2.35
CA SER A 40 8.05 -4.91 3.36
C SER A 40 8.29 -4.17 4.67
N GLY A 41 7.85 -4.75 5.78
CA GLY A 41 7.93 -4.14 7.11
C GLY A 41 6.66 -3.38 7.53
N HIS A 42 5.71 -3.14 6.62
CA HIS A 42 4.39 -2.61 6.98
C HIS A 42 3.39 -3.74 7.23
N ALA A 43 2.50 -3.51 8.20
CA ALA A 43 1.46 -4.46 8.55
C ALA A 43 0.36 -4.55 7.48
N ALA A 44 -0.04 -3.40 6.94
CA ALA A 44 -1.00 -3.27 5.84
C ALA A 44 -0.97 -1.83 5.28
N LEU A 45 -1.80 -1.57 4.26
CA LEU A 45 -2.11 -0.22 3.81
C LEU A 45 -3.18 0.39 4.73
N SER A 46 -2.96 1.60 5.25
CA SER A 46 -4.00 2.38 5.95
C SER A 46 -4.85 3.18 4.97
N ARG A 47 -4.23 3.72 3.93
CA ARG A 47 -4.88 4.62 2.97
C ARG A 47 -4.24 4.52 1.59
N VAL A 48 -5.08 4.49 0.58
CA VAL A 48 -4.68 4.66 -0.82
C VAL A 48 -5.37 5.90 -1.35
N THR A 49 -4.57 6.86 -1.81
CA THR A 49 -5.05 8.05 -2.52
C THR A 49 -4.78 7.87 -4.00
N VAL A 50 -5.83 7.96 -4.80
CA VAL A 50 -5.73 7.94 -6.26
C VAL A 50 -5.72 9.38 -6.75
N ALA A 51 -4.72 9.75 -7.54
CA ALA A 51 -4.65 11.08 -8.13
C ALA A 51 -5.82 11.28 -9.11
N ALA A 52 -6.30 12.52 -9.23
CA ALA A 52 -7.37 12.83 -10.16
C ALA A 52 -6.90 12.65 -11.61
N ILE A 53 -7.79 12.13 -12.46
CA ILE A 53 -7.59 12.15 -13.90
C ILE A 53 -7.76 13.60 -14.38
N PRO A 54 -6.82 14.16 -15.18
CA PRO A 54 -6.98 15.48 -15.76
C PRO A 54 -8.29 15.63 -16.54
N SER A 55 -8.94 16.78 -16.47
CA SER A 55 -10.24 17.01 -17.12
C SER A 55 -10.20 16.91 -18.64
N ASN A 56 -9.02 17.02 -19.24
CA ASN A 56 -8.76 16.87 -20.67
C ASN A 56 -8.28 15.47 -21.06
N TYR A 57 -8.18 14.51 -20.14
CA TYR A 57 -7.71 13.17 -20.47
C TYR A 57 -8.56 12.52 -21.58
N GLY A 58 -7.90 12.13 -22.68
CA GLY A 58 -8.55 11.54 -23.84
C GLY A 58 -9.38 12.51 -24.68
N ARG A 59 -9.31 13.82 -24.42
CA ARG A 59 -10.08 14.80 -25.18
C ARG A 59 -9.42 15.09 -26.52
N ILE A 60 -10.20 14.92 -27.56
CA ILE A 60 -9.81 15.23 -28.94
C ILE A 60 -10.80 16.26 -29.47
N SER A 61 -10.30 17.33 -30.09
CA SER A 61 -11.11 18.30 -30.81
C SER A 61 -10.77 18.32 -32.29
N PHE A 62 -11.80 18.47 -33.13
CA PHE A 62 -11.67 18.57 -34.58
C PHE A 62 -12.49 19.76 -35.08
N ASN A 63 -11.86 20.64 -35.86
CA ASN A 63 -12.50 21.86 -36.37
C ASN A 63 -12.82 21.83 -37.88
N GLY A 64 -12.71 20.65 -38.51
CA GLY A 64 -12.87 20.51 -39.97
C GLY A 64 -11.56 20.58 -40.77
N TYR A 65 -10.47 21.05 -40.18
CA TYR A 65 -9.14 21.17 -40.80
C TYR A 65 -8.02 20.53 -39.98
N GLU A 66 -8.14 20.55 -38.66
CA GLU A 66 -7.10 20.12 -37.72
C GLU A 66 -7.70 19.25 -36.61
N LEU A 67 -7.01 18.14 -36.33
CA LEU A 67 -7.28 17.25 -35.19
C LEU A 67 -6.31 17.61 -34.06
N LYS A 68 -6.82 18.00 -32.89
CA LYS A 68 -6.04 18.36 -31.71
C LYS A 68 -6.31 17.39 -30.57
N VAL A 69 -5.23 16.97 -29.93
CA VAL A 69 -5.26 16.30 -28.63
C VAL A 69 -5.12 17.39 -27.57
N GLU A 70 -6.08 17.50 -26.66
CA GLU A 70 -6.15 18.56 -25.65
C GLU A 70 -5.54 18.17 -24.31
#